data_AF-A0A523SMD4-F1
#
_entry.id   AF-A0A523SMD4-F1
#
_cell.length_a   1.000
_cell.length_b   1.000
_cell.length_c   1.000
_cell.angle_alpha   90.00
_cell.angle_beta   90.00
_cell.angle_gamma   90.00
#
_symmetry.space_group_name_H-M   'P 1'
#
loop_
_entity.id
_entity.type
_entity.pdbx_description
1 polymer ?
#
loop_
_entity_poly.entity_id
_entity_poly.type
_entity_poly.pdbx_seq_one_letter_code
_entity_poly.pdbx_strand_id
1 'polypeptide(L)' 'MTSLRARLDNVLAELAVIEDALDKCNNGPPCCLILQKNGKIGCNIVRPMEKEQFYKKCEKCREQIRKFLDEVRLGN' A
#
# COMPACT_ATOMS: atom_id res chain seq x y z
N MET A 1 11.02 -26.97 -7.61
CA MET A 1 9.85 -26.69 -6.75
C MET A 1 10.35 -26.11 -5.44
N THR A 2 9.99 -24.87 -5.11
CA THR A 2 10.28 -24.31 -3.78
C THR A 2 9.37 -24.98 -2.75
N SER A 3 9.92 -25.30 -1.57
CA SER A 3 9.14 -25.89 -0.48
C SER A 3 8.03 -24.94 -0.02
N LEU A 4 7.02 -25.49 0.67
CA LEU A 4 5.96 -24.67 1.28
C LEU A 4 6.54 -23.61 2.23
N ARG A 5 7.57 -23.98 2.99
CA ARG A 5 8.29 -23.07 3.89
C ARG A 5 8.92 -21.91 3.13
N ALA A 6 9.65 -22.19 2.05
CA ALA A 6 10.26 -21.14 1.23
C ALA A 6 9.21 -20.19 0.62
N ARG A 7 8.02 -20.70 0.28
CA ARG A 7 6.90 -19.85 -0.20
C ARG A 7 6.34 -18.96 0.92
N LEU A 8 6.22 -19.48 2.13
CA LEU A 8 5.77 -18.71 3.28
C LEU A 8 6.77 -17.61 3.64
N ASP A 9 8.06 -17.95 3.70
CA ASP A 9 9.13 -16.98 3.98
C ASP A 9 9.14 -15.83 2.96
N ASN A 10 8.93 -16.14 1.68
CA ASN A 10 8.80 -15.13 0.63
C ASN A 10 7.60 -14.21 0.85
N VAL A 11 6.43 -14.76 1.21
CA VAL A 11 5.23 -13.94 1.48
C VAL A 11 5.46 -13.03 2.69
N LEU A 12 6.05 -13.54 3.76
CA LEU A 12 6.38 -12.75 4.94
C LEU A 12 7.37 -11.62 4.62
N ALA A 13 8.37 -11.89 3.78
CA ALA A 13 9.32 -10.88 3.33
C ALA A 13 8.64 -9.75 2.52
N GLU A 14 7.73 -10.10 1.60
CA GLU A 14 6.97 -9.11 0.83
C GLU A 14 6.06 -8.26 1.73
N LEU A 15 5.39 -8.87 2.73
CA LEU A 15 4.57 -8.13 3.70
C LEU A 15 5.41 -7.13 4.52
N ALA A 16 6.61 -7.53 4.94
CA ALA A 16 7.52 -6.64 5.66
C ALA A 16 7.98 -5.44 4.80
N VAL A 17 8.20 -5.65 3.50
CA VAL A 17 8.51 -4.56 2.56
C VAL A 17 7.34 -3.58 2.44
N ILE A 18 6.10 -4.08 2.40
CA ILE A 18 4.89 -3.24 2.33
C ILE A 18 4.74 -2.41 3.62
N GLU A 19 4.96 -3.02 4.78
CA GLU A 19 4.94 -2.32 6.08
C GLU A 19 5.96 -1.18 6.13
N ASP A 20 7.21 -1.46 5.78
CA ASP A 20 8.28 -0.47 5.76
C ASP A 20 7.97 0.71 4.81
N ALA A 21 7.39 0.42 3.63
CA ALA A 21 6.96 1.45 2.70
C ALA A 21 5.82 2.32 3.30
N LEU A 22 4.87 1.72 4.02
CA LEU A 22 3.78 2.44 4.67
C LEU A 22 4.26 3.35 5.80
N ASP A 23 5.32 2.96 6.53
CA ASP A 23 5.93 3.73 7.61
C ASP A 23 6.78 4.89 7.07
N LYS A 24 7.53 4.68 5.99
CA LYS A 24 8.40 5.72 5.39
C LYS A 24 7.63 6.79 4.63
N CYS A 25 6.45 6.48 4.10
CA CYS A 25 5.63 7.43 3.35
C CYS A 25 4.85 8.39 4.28
N ASN A 26 5.51 9.33 4.95
CA ASN A 26 4.84 10.26 5.88
C ASN A 26 3.74 11.09 5.21
N ASN A 27 4.04 11.74 4.08
CA ASN A 27 3.14 12.70 3.43
C ASN A 27 2.74 12.31 1.99
N GLY A 28 3.25 11.17 1.49
CA GLY A 28 3.07 10.71 0.12
C GLY A 28 2.26 9.41 0.05
N PRO A 29 1.67 9.07 -1.12
CA PRO A 29 1.13 7.74 -1.31
C PRO A 29 2.25 6.70 -1.24
N PRO A 30 2.04 5.54 -0.58
CA PRO A 30 2.96 4.41 -0.62
C PRO A 30 2.90 3.66 -1.97
N CYS A 31 1.99 4.08 -2.85
CA CYS A 31 1.72 3.44 -4.14
C CYS A 31 2.10 4.37 -5.29
N CYS A 32 2.22 3.81 -6.50
CA CYS A 32 2.59 4.55 -7.70
C CYS A 32 1.59 5.68 -7.99
N LEU A 33 2.06 6.93 -7.88
CA LEU A 33 1.30 8.12 -8.23
C LEU A 33 1.31 8.31 -9.75
N ILE A 34 0.13 8.55 -10.32
CA ILE A 34 -0.06 8.84 -11.74
C ILE A 34 -0.60 10.27 -11.86
N LEU A 35 0.19 11.16 -12.45
CA LEU A 35 -0.22 12.52 -12.78
C LEU A 35 -0.83 12.56 -14.19
N GLN A 36 -2.07 13.02 -14.30
CA GLN A 36 -2.78 13.16 -15.56
C GLN A 36 -2.49 14.52 -16.21
N LYS A 37 -2.62 14.60 -17.55
CA LYS A 37 -2.41 15.85 -18.31
C LYS A 37 -3.32 17.00 -17.87
N ASN A 38 -4.46 16.70 -17.25
CA ASN A 38 -5.42 17.69 -16.73
C ASN A 38 -5.13 18.11 -15.27
N GLY A 39 -3.97 17.77 -14.72
CA GLY A 39 -3.58 18.12 -13.36
C GLY A 39 -4.15 17.22 -12.26
N LYS A 40 -5.01 16.26 -12.60
CA LYS A 40 -5.56 15.29 -11.64
C LYS A 40 -4.52 14.23 -11.27
N ILE A 41 -4.66 13.69 -10.07
CA ILE A 41 -3.77 12.68 -9.49
C ILE A 41 -4.55 11.40 -9.22
N GLY A 42 -3.98 10.26 -9.58
CA GLY A 42 -4.51 8.93 -9.30
C GLY A 42 -3.41 7.93 -8.96
N CYS A 43 -3.80 6.67 -8.78
CA CYS A 43 -2.90 5.52 -8.72
C CYS A 43 -3.59 4.31 -9.38
N ASN A 44 -2.94 3.13 -9.35
CA ASN A 44 -3.52 1.92 -9.94
C ASN A 44 -4.85 1.49 -9.30
N ILE A 45 -5.13 1.93 -8.06
CA ILE A 45 -6.33 1.56 -7.30
C ILE A 45 -7.35 2.72 -7.27
N VAL A 46 -6.87 3.95 -7.18
CA VAL A 46 -7.69 5.15 -7.00
C VAL A 46 -7.74 5.93 -8.32
N ARG A 47 -8.94 6.07 -8.88
CA ARG A 47 -9.18 6.85 -10.10
C ARG A 47 -8.66 8.29 -9.97
N PRO A 48 -8.23 8.94 -11.07
CA PRO A 48 -7.74 10.30 -11.02
C PRO A 48 -8.77 11.29 -10.45
N MET A 49 -8.32 12.15 -9.53
CA MET A 49 -9.11 13.19 -8.88
C MET A 49 -8.25 14.38 -8.47
N GLU A 50 -8.87 15.38 -7.85
CA GLU A 50 -8.15 16.53 -7.30
C GLU A 50 -7.18 16.10 -6.19
N LYS A 51 -6.05 16.80 -6.10
CA LYS A 51 -4.94 16.47 -5.20
C LYS A 51 -5.41 16.17 -3.77
N GLU A 52 -6.14 17.10 -3.15
CA GLU A 52 -6.61 16.94 -1.77
C GLU A 52 -7.55 15.75 -1.58
N GLN A 53 -8.43 15.49 -2.56
CA GLN A 53 -9.33 14.34 -2.52
C GLN A 53 -8.56 13.03 -2.64
N PHE A 54 -7.53 13.01 -3.50
CA PHE A 54 -6.66 11.86 -3.68
C PHE A 54 -5.91 11.53 -2.38
N TYR A 55 -5.31 12.53 -1.72
CA TYR A 55 -4.60 12.31 -0.46
C TYR A 55 -5.52 11.80 0.66
N LYS A 56 -6.74 12.33 0.79
CA LYS A 56 -7.74 11.80 1.76
C LYS A 56 -8.12 10.34 1.48
N LYS A 57 -8.25 9.95 0.21
CA LYS A 57 -8.49 8.54 -0.13
C LYS A 57 -7.25 7.68 0.11
N CYS A 58 -6.08 8.22 -0.15
CA CYS A 58 -4.82 7.53 0.09
C CYS A 58 -4.61 7.23 1.58
N GLU A 59 -4.96 8.16 2.46
CA GLU A 59 -4.92 7.95 3.92
C GLU A 59 -5.81 6.77 4.34
N LYS A 60 -7.07 6.74 3.88
CA LYS A 60 -7.98 5.61 4.12
C LYS A 60 -7.45 4.29 3.57
N CYS A 61 -6.84 4.32 2.39
CA CYS A 61 -6.22 3.13 1.79
C CYS A 61 -5.05 2.63 2.64
N ARG A 62 -4.20 3.53 3.16
CA ARG A 62 -3.10 3.18 4.07
C ARG A 62 -3.63 2.55 5.36
N GLU A 63 -4.67 3.12 5.96
CA GLU A 63 -5.30 2.56 7.16
C GLU A 63 -5.84 1.15 6.93
N GLN A 64 -6.49 0.90 5.79
CA GLN A 64 -7.01 -0.41 5.43
C GLN A 64 -5.90 -1.45 5.29
N ILE A 65 -4.79 -1.11 4.63
CA ILE A 65 -3.66 -2.02 4.47
C ILE A 65 -3.01 -2.30 5.84
N ARG A 66 -2.85 -1.28 6.70
CA ARG A 66 -2.33 -1.48 8.07
C ARG A 66 -3.19 -2.46 8.87
N LYS A 67 -4.52 -2.31 8.85
CA LYS A 67 -5.43 -3.24 9.52
C LYS A 67 -5.26 -4.67 9.01
N PHE A 68 -5.15 -4.85 7.70
CA PHE A 68 -4.93 -6.17 7.12
C PHE A 68 -3.60 -6.79 7.58
N LEU A 69 -2.53 -6.00 7.63
CA LEU A 69 -1.22 -6.45 8.10
C LEU A 69 -1.25 -6.85 9.60
N ASP A 70 -1.95 -6.06 10.42
CA ASP A 70 -2.15 -6.38 11.84
C ASP A 70 -2.93 -7.69 12.02
N GLU A 71 -3.97 -7.94 11.22
CA GLU A 71 -4.73 -9.20 11.24
C GLU A 71 -3.87 -10.41 10.84
N VAL A 72 -3.01 -10.27 9.81
CA VAL A 72 -2.08 -11.33 9.40
C VAL A 72 -1.07 -11.64 10.51
N ARG A 73 -0.64 -10.63 11.28
CA ARG A 73 0.27 -10.82 12.43
C ARG A 73 -0.42 -11.51 13.62
N LEU A 74 -1.68 -11.17 13.91
CA LEU A 74 -2.44 -11.76 15.03
C LEU A 74 -2.93 -13.19 14.75
N GLY A 75 -2.99 -13.59 13.48
CA GLY A 75 -3.35 -14.95 13.06
C GLY A 75 -2.19 -15.95 13.00
N ASN A 76 -0.95 -15.52 13.28
CA ASN A 76 0.26 -16.34 13.41
C ASN A 76 0.74 -16.39 14.86
#